data_AF-A0A9X3R7X8-F1
#
_entry.id   AF-A0A9X3R7X8-F1
#
_cell.length_a   1.000
_cell.length_b   1.000
_cell.length_c   1.000
_cell.angle_alpha   90.00
_cell.angle_beta   90.00
_cell.angle_gamma   90.00
#
_symmetry.space_group_name_H-M   'P 1'
#
loop_
_entity.id
_entity.type
_entity.pdbx_description
1 polymer ?
#
loop_
_entity_poly.entity_id
_entity_poly.type
_entity_poly.pdbx_seq_one_letter_code
_entity_poly.pdbx_strand_id
1 'polypeptide(L)'
;DTAPRAQRPGPIALADLFDAALKDLAPKSSSGAPASLPAPTPTPPTSGDAFLFSGNRHESVPRRLFLDRRLTPLERNAWQVFRLMLNDDGVTAFPTYEQLRPWLASMPCAGQASHETVARALTLLRLTRWLSLVRRRRDPKTGRILGNLYVLHDEPLTPFEAMQLDADYLALVSQSLGHSAKAVQVVGLNTLQEIADDPMLSGRTLPSRLQVLAERLADQGITATQSYPQEDAIHDSEEGPASLLRNGERPSSESEAGPKPAPDGAL
;
A
#
# COMPACT_ATOMS: atom_id res chain seq x y z
N ASP A 1 48.67 -21.80 -43.99
CA ASP A 1 47.62 -21.89 -42.97
C ASP A 1 46.48 -20.94 -43.25
N THR A 2 45.43 -21.45 -43.87
CA THR A 2 44.17 -20.71 -44.09
C THR A 2 43.08 -21.51 -43.39
N ALA A 3 42.70 -21.09 -42.19
CA ALA A 3 41.59 -21.71 -41.45
C ALA A 3 40.28 -21.53 -42.23
N PRO A 4 39.39 -22.55 -42.28
CA PRO A 4 38.12 -22.42 -42.97
C PRO A 4 37.20 -21.46 -42.21
N ARG A 5 36.72 -20.42 -42.90
CA ARG A 5 35.70 -19.50 -42.42
C ARG A 5 34.44 -20.31 -42.11
N ALA A 6 34.03 -20.35 -40.84
CA ALA A 6 32.75 -20.92 -40.45
C ALA A 6 31.62 -20.20 -41.21
N GLN A 7 30.88 -20.94 -42.02
CA GLN A 7 29.70 -20.44 -42.72
C GLN A 7 28.66 -20.03 -41.66
N ARG A 8 28.30 -18.75 -41.63
CA ARG A 8 27.19 -18.29 -40.81
C ARG A 8 25.90 -18.93 -41.34
N PRO A 9 25.11 -19.63 -40.51
CA PRO A 9 23.85 -20.20 -40.97
C PRO A 9 22.95 -19.08 -41.50
N GLY A 10 22.30 -19.33 -42.64
CA GLY A 10 21.33 -18.41 -43.24
C GLY A 10 20.08 -18.23 -42.35
N PRO A 11 19.18 -17.31 -42.72
CA PRO A 11 17.93 -17.11 -41.99
C PRO A 11 17.10 -18.41 -41.97
N ILE A 12 16.68 -18.82 -40.77
CA ILE A 12 15.85 -20.02 -40.56
C ILE A 12 14.44 -19.74 -41.08
N ALA A 13 13.83 -20.70 -41.80
CA ALA A 13 12.45 -20.56 -42.26
C ALA A 13 11.48 -20.73 -41.08
N LEU A 14 10.47 -19.86 -40.99
CA LEU A 14 9.48 -19.91 -39.91
C LEU A 14 8.71 -21.23 -39.85
N ALA A 15 8.46 -21.87 -41.00
CA ALA A 15 7.79 -23.16 -41.08
C ALA A 15 8.57 -24.25 -40.31
N ASP A 16 9.89 -24.28 -40.47
CA ASP A 16 10.75 -25.25 -39.79
C ASP A 16 10.72 -25.08 -38.26
N LEU A 17 10.61 -23.82 -37.79
CA LEU A 17 10.47 -23.50 -36.36
C LEU A 17 9.10 -23.93 -35.81
N PHE A 18 8.02 -23.77 -36.59
CA PHE A 18 6.68 -24.23 -36.18
C PHE A 18 6.59 -25.74 -36.15
N ASP A 19 7.13 -26.43 -37.16
CA ASP A 19 7.19 -27.90 -37.18
C ASP A 19 8.03 -28.45 -36.03
N ALA A 20 9.11 -27.77 -35.66
CA ALA A 20 9.90 -28.10 -34.47
C ALA A 20 9.10 -27.89 -33.18
N ALA A 21 8.41 -26.75 -33.02
CA ALA A 21 7.59 -26.47 -31.85
C ALA A 21 6.45 -27.48 -31.68
N LEU A 22 5.78 -27.87 -32.77
CA LEU A 22 4.71 -28.88 -32.77
C LEU A 22 5.23 -30.29 -32.40
N LYS A 23 6.46 -30.63 -32.79
CA LYS A 23 7.10 -31.89 -32.37
C LYS A 23 7.36 -31.93 -30.86
N ASP A 24 7.71 -30.80 -30.24
CA ASP A 24 7.96 -30.71 -28.79
C ASP A 24 6.67 -30.85 -27.95
N LEU A 25 5.50 -30.57 -28.54
CA LEU A 25 4.18 -30.72 -27.93
C LEU A 25 3.65 -32.16 -27.97
N ALA A 26 4.25 -33.04 -28.78
CA ALA A 26 3.85 -34.44 -28.82
C ALA A 26 4.12 -35.11 -27.46
N PRO A 27 3.19 -35.92 -26.92
CA PRO A 27 3.36 -36.56 -25.62
C PRO A 27 4.60 -37.44 -25.64
N LYS A 28 5.62 -37.09 -24.83
CA LYS A 28 6.79 -37.93 -24.62
C LYS A 28 6.32 -39.22 -23.94
N SER A 29 6.27 -40.32 -24.68
CA SER A 29 6.02 -41.64 -24.10
C SER A 29 7.10 -41.90 -23.04
N SER A 30 6.72 -41.92 -21.77
CA SER A 30 7.62 -42.26 -20.66
C SER A 30 7.95 -43.75 -20.72
N SER A 31 8.87 -44.16 -21.61
CA SER A 31 9.45 -45.50 -21.59
C SER A 31 10.58 -45.55 -20.57
N GLY A 32 10.23 -45.75 -19.30
CA GLY A 32 11.24 -45.87 -18.24
C GLY A 32 10.70 -45.93 -16.82
N ALA A 33 9.84 -46.89 -16.50
CA ALA A 33 9.64 -47.35 -15.12
C ALA A 33 9.25 -48.85 -15.13
N PRO A 34 9.80 -49.68 -14.22
CA PRO A 34 9.54 -51.11 -14.20
C PRO A 34 8.12 -51.41 -13.70
N ALA A 35 7.58 -52.51 -14.20
CA ALA A 35 6.19 -52.94 -14.01
C ALA A 35 5.84 -53.25 -12.55
N SER A 36 4.78 -52.60 -12.03
CA SER A 36 3.78 -53.23 -11.14
C SER A 36 2.69 -52.23 -10.73
N LEU A 37 1.45 -52.48 -11.18
CA LEU A 37 0.11 -52.23 -10.57
C LEU A 37 -0.94 -51.92 -11.65
N PRO A 38 -2.22 -52.33 -11.47
CA PRO A 38 -3.26 -52.19 -12.50
C PRO A 38 -3.66 -50.72 -12.67
N ALA A 39 -3.64 -50.26 -13.92
CA ALA A 39 -3.82 -48.88 -14.33
C ALA A 39 -5.26 -48.36 -14.12
N PRO A 40 -5.46 -47.08 -13.72
CA PRO A 40 -6.70 -46.38 -14.06
C PRO A 40 -6.75 -46.17 -15.58
N THR A 41 -7.95 -46.27 -16.16
CA THR A 41 -8.25 -46.00 -17.57
C THR A 41 -7.54 -44.74 -18.07
N PRO A 42 -6.85 -44.77 -19.22
CA PRO A 42 -6.18 -43.58 -19.75
C PRO A 42 -7.25 -42.57 -20.17
N THR A 43 -7.30 -41.44 -19.46
CA THR A 43 -7.97 -40.25 -20.00
C THR A 43 -7.32 -39.90 -21.35
N PRO A 44 -8.10 -39.63 -22.40
CA PRO A 44 -7.55 -39.24 -23.70
C PRO A 44 -6.67 -38.00 -23.52
N PRO A 45 -5.53 -37.89 -24.25
CA PRO A 45 -4.70 -36.72 -24.18
C PRO A 45 -5.55 -35.52 -24.60
N THR A 46 -5.69 -34.54 -23.69
CA THR A 46 -6.34 -33.28 -24.02
C THR A 46 -5.52 -32.64 -25.13
N SER A 47 -6.04 -32.66 -26.36
CA SER A 47 -5.54 -31.85 -27.46
C SER A 47 -5.70 -30.38 -27.07
N GLY A 48 -4.72 -29.86 -26.34
CA GLY A 48 -4.71 -28.48 -25.87
C GLY A 48 -4.11 -27.56 -26.93
N ASP A 49 -4.67 -26.36 -27.03
CA ASP A 49 -4.09 -25.30 -27.86
C ASP A 49 -2.67 -24.97 -27.39
N ALA A 50 -1.75 -24.86 -28.33
CA ALA A 50 -0.38 -24.43 -28.09
C ALA A 50 -0.20 -22.97 -28.51
N PHE A 51 0.61 -22.22 -27.77
CA PHE A 51 0.99 -20.85 -28.12
C PHE A 51 2.51 -20.72 -28.16
N LEU A 52 3.04 -20.08 -29.19
CA LEU A 52 4.46 -19.79 -29.36
C LEU A 52 4.68 -18.29 -29.18
N PHE A 53 5.65 -17.92 -28.36
CA PHE A 53 6.06 -16.53 -28.19
C PHE A 53 7.23 -16.22 -29.13
N SER A 54 6.98 -15.42 -30.17
CA SER A 54 7.97 -15.00 -31.17
C SER A 54 8.65 -13.66 -30.86
N GLY A 55 8.35 -13.08 -29.69
CA GLY A 55 8.85 -11.76 -29.29
C GLY A 55 10.14 -11.80 -28.48
N ASN A 56 10.66 -10.62 -28.15
CA ASN A 56 11.75 -10.48 -27.19
C ASN A 56 11.27 -10.86 -25.79
N ARG A 57 12.07 -11.61 -25.02
CA ARG A 57 11.74 -11.89 -23.62
C ARG A 57 11.95 -10.61 -22.81
N HIS A 58 10.86 -10.01 -22.35
CA HIS A 58 10.82 -8.74 -21.63
C HIS A 58 11.03 -8.93 -20.11
N GLU A 59 11.09 -7.79 -19.38
CA GLU A 59 11.14 -7.74 -17.92
C GLU A 59 10.11 -8.67 -17.27
N SER A 60 10.57 -9.45 -16.29
CA SER A 60 9.73 -10.41 -15.60
C SER A 60 8.77 -9.71 -14.64
N VAL A 61 7.47 -10.00 -14.79
CA VAL A 61 6.43 -9.53 -13.88
C VAL A 61 6.10 -10.64 -12.87
N PRO A 62 6.01 -10.35 -11.56
CA PRO A 62 5.71 -11.36 -10.56
C PRO A 62 4.38 -12.07 -10.84
N ARG A 63 4.38 -13.41 -10.90
CA ARG A 63 3.16 -14.20 -11.10
C ARG A 63 2.10 -13.88 -10.03
N ARG A 64 2.54 -13.63 -8.80
CA ARG A 64 1.67 -13.27 -7.67
C ARG A 64 0.88 -11.98 -7.92
N LEU A 65 1.43 -11.03 -8.69
CA LEU A 65 0.73 -9.78 -9.05
C LEU A 65 -0.54 -10.05 -9.86
N PHE A 66 -0.49 -11.02 -10.76
CA PHE A 66 -1.65 -11.44 -11.57
C PHE A 66 -2.64 -12.30 -10.79
N LEU A 67 -2.17 -13.01 -9.76
CA LEU A 67 -3.01 -13.85 -8.89
C LEU A 67 -3.67 -13.04 -7.76
N ASP A 68 -3.14 -11.86 -7.44
CA ASP A 68 -3.73 -10.97 -6.43
C ASP A 68 -5.10 -10.46 -6.92
N ARG A 69 -6.17 -11.00 -6.34
CA ARG A 69 -7.56 -10.69 -6.70
C ARG A 69 -8.01 -9.32 -6.18
N ARG A 70 -7.22 -8.68 -5.32
CA ARG A 70 -7.49 -7.33 -4.81
C ARG A 70 -7.15 -6.26 -5.84
N LEU A 71 -6.34 -6.59 -6.85
CA LEU A 71 -5.92 -5.70 -7.91
C LEU A 71 -6.70 -5.96 -9.21
N THR A 72 -7.11 -4.88 -9.88
CA THR A 72 -7.65 -4.96 -11.24
C THR A 72 -6.50 -4.89 -12.26
N PRO A 73 -6.75 -5.17 -13.56
CA PRO A 73 -5.75 -4.99 -14.60
C PRO A 73 -5.10 -3.61 -14.61
N LEU A 74 -5.82 -2.56 -14.18
CA LEU A 74 -5.29 -1.20 -14.13
C LEU A 74 -4.14 -1.07 -13.12
N GLU A 75 -4.31 -1.58 -11.90
CA GLU A 75 -3.28 -1.48 -10.87
C GLU A 75 -2.07 -2.38 -11.19
N ARG A 76 -2.31 -3.55 -11.80
CA ARG A 76 -1.25 -4.44 -12.30
C ARG A 76 -0.45 -3.77 -13.42
N ASN A 77 -1.12 -3.03 -14.30
CA ASN A 77 -0.47 -2.24 -15.32
C ASN A 77 0.34 -1.09 -14.70
N ALA A 78 -0.20 -0.40 -13.68
CA ALA A 78 0.53 0.65 -12.97
C ALA A 78 1.83 0.14 -12.34
N TRP A 79 1.81 -1.04 -11.70
CA TRP A 79 3.02 -1.68 -11.18
C TRP A 79 4.07 -1.91 -12.26
N GLN A 80 3.66 -2.43 -13.43
CA GLN A 80 4.56 -2.68 -14.56
C GLN A 80 5.15 -1.37 -15.12
N VAL A 81 4.35 -0.32 -15.23
CA VAL A 81 4.82 1.01 -15.66
C VAL A 81 5.84 1.56 -14.66
N PHE A 82 5.63 1.40 -13.36
CA PHE A 82 6.60 1.83 -12.36
C PHE A 82 7.91 1.07 -12.47
N ARG A 83 7.84 -0.25 -12.74
CA ARG A 83 9.01 -1.07 -12.98
C ARG A 83 9.78 -0.63 -14.22
N LEU A 84 9.07 -0.39 -15.33
CA LEU A 84 9.63 0.07 -16.60
C LEU A 84 10.32 1.44 -16.47
N MET A 85 9.80 2.32 -15.61
CA MET A 85 10.36 3.66 -15.39
C MET A 85 11.50 3.68 -14.36
N LEU A 86 11.83 2.53 -13.76
CA LEU A 86 12.96 2.42 -12.85
C LEU A 86 14.26 2.37 -13.66
N ASN A 87 15.25 3.15 -13.25
CA ASN A 87 16.58 3.16 -13.86
C ASN A 87 17.30 1.85 -13.53
N ASP A 88 18.30 1.49 -14.33
CA ASP A 88 19.12 0.29 -14.11
C ASP A 88 19.78 0.26 -12.70
N ASP A 89 20.06 1.44 -12.14
CA ASP A 89 20.63 1.61 -10.79
C ASP A 89 19.61 1.38 -9.66
N GLY A 90 18.34 1.11 -9.98
CA GLY A 90 17.27 0.81 -9.03
C GLY A 90 16.72 2.02 -8.26
N VAL A 91 17.25 3.23 -8.50
CA VAL A 91 16.82 4.47 -7.85
C VAL A 91 16.47 5.51 -8.90
N THR A 92 15.17 5.82 -9.01
CA THR A 92 14.65 6.89 -9.86
C THR A 92 13.75 7.80 -9.04
N ALA A 93 13.69 9.09 -9.41
CA ALA A 93 12.63 9.96 -8.91
C ALA A 93 11.27 9.36 -9.28
N PHE A 94 10.35 9.29 -8.32
CA PHE A 94 9.03 8.71 -8.58
C PHE A 94 8.31 9.49 -9.71
N PRO A 95 7.73 8.80 -10.71
CA PRO A 95 7.06 9.46 -11.83
C PRO A 95 5.96 10.42 -11.37
N THR A 96 5.92 11.60 -11.98
CA THR A 96 4.82 12.56 -11.74
C THR A 96 3.51 12.02 -12.27
N TYR A 97 2.39 12.53 -11.74
CA TYR A 97 1.06 12.10 -12.21
C TYR A 97 0.91 12.33 -13.72
N GLU A 98 1.36 13.47 -14.24
CA GLU A 98 1.34 13.75 -15.69
C GLU A 98 2.08 12.73 -16.53
N GLN A 99 3.20 12.19 -16.03
CA GLN A 99 3.94 11.13 -16.71
C GLN A 99 3.22 9.78 -16.66
N LEU A 100 2.45 9.51 -15.61
CA LEU A 100 1.74 8.24 -15.43
C LEU A 100 0.41 8.18 -16.19
N ARG A 101 -0.28 9.31 -16.32
CA ARG A 101 -1.63 9.38 -16.90
C ARG A 101 -1.76 8.74 -18.29
N PRO A 102 -0.82 8.90 -19.25
CA PRO A 102 -0.92 8.25 -20.56
C PRO A 102 -0.95 6.72 -20.49
N TRP A 103 -0.29 6.13 -19.50
CA TRP A 103 -0.17 4.68 -19.36
C TRP A 103 -1.34 4.05 -18.60
N LEU A 104 -2.11 4.86 -17.86
CA LEU A 104 -3.18 4.39 -16.97
C LEU A 104 -4.58 4.68 -17.52
N ALA A 105 -4.69 4.99 -18.82
CA ALA A 105 -5.98 5.15 -19.47
C ALA A 105 -6.75 3.82 -19.44
N SER A 106 -8.01 3.86 -19.00
CA SER A 106 -8.85 2.66 -18.88
C SER A 106 -9.72 2.38 -20.11
N MET A 107 -9.74 3.30 -21.08
CA MET A 107 -10.53 3.19 -22.31
C MET A 107 -9.59 3.22 -23.53
N PRO A 108 -9.79 2.34 -24.53
CA PRO A 108 -9.03 2.40 -25.78
C PRO A 108 -9.16 3.79 -26.42
N CYS A 109 -8.05 4.30 -26.97
CA CYS A 109 -7.98 5.61 -27.62
C CYS A 109 -8.32 6.82 -26.71
N ALA A 110 -8.49 6.63 -25.40
CA ALA A 110 -8.52 7.75 -24.47
C ALA A 110 -7.11 8.32 -24.31
N GLY A 111 -6.99 9.65 -24.40
CA GLY A 111 -5.67 10.29 -24.41
C GLY A 111 -4.89 10.09 -23.11
N GLN A 112 -5.54 10.22 -21.94
CA GLN A 112 -4.89 10.20 -20.63
C GLN A 112 -5.88 9.82 -19.52
N ALA A 113 -5.40 9.13 -18.48
CA ALA A 113 -6.14 8.90 -17.24
C ALA A 113 -6.41 10.20 -16.47
N SER A 114 -7.37 10.21 -15.55
CA SER A 114 -7.53 11.31 -14.59
C SER A 114 -6.50 11.22 -13.45
N HIS A 115 -6.24 12.35 -12.77
CA HIS A 115 -5.40 12.37 -11.56
C HIS A 115 -5.97 11.47 -10.46
N GLU A 116 -7.30 11.42 -10.33
CA GLU A 116 -7.99 10.53 -9.41
C GLU A 116 -7.71 9.06 -9.72
N THR A 117 -7.67 8.70 -11.00
CA THR A 117 -7.34 7.33 -11.43
C THR A 117 -5.93 6.94 -11.01
N VAL A 118 -4.95 7.83 -11.22
CA VAL A 118 -3.57 7.61 -10.78
C VAL A 118 -3.50 7.48 -9.25
N ALA A 119 -4.14 8.39 -8.52
CA ALA A 119 -4.18 8.37 -7.05
C ALA A 119 -4.83 7.10 -6.50
N ARG A 120 -5.91 6.62 -7.14
CA ARG A 120 -6.59 5.38 -6.77
C ARG A 120 -5.69 4.18 -6.99
N ALA A 121 -5.00 4.11 -8.13
CA ALA A 121 -4.08 3.03 -8.44
C ALA A 121 -2.92 2.95 -7.42
N LEU A 122 -2.32 4.10 -7.08
CA LEU A 122 -1.30 4.20 -6.03
C LEU A 122 -1.83 3.76 -4.66
N THR A 123 -3.04 4.20 -4.31
CA THR A 123 -3.69 3.85 -3.04
C THR A 123 -3.90 2.34 -2.94
N LEU A 124 -4.40 1.71 -4.00
CA LEU A 124 -4.62 0.26 -4.03
C LEU A 124 -3.31 -0.53 -4.00
N LEU A 125 -2.28 -0.12 -4.73
CA LEU A 125 -0.95 -0.75 -4.67
C LEU A 125 -0.33 -0.63 -3.28
N ARG A 126 -0.57 0.47 -2.57
CA ARG A 126 -0.12 0.63 -1.18
C ARG A 126 -0.92 -0.23 -0.20
N LEU A 127 -2.25 -0.24 -0.29
CA LEU A 127 -3.09 -1.07 0.58
C LEU A 127 -2.76 -2.56 0.44
N THR A 128 -2.54 -3.00 -0.80
CA THR A 128 -2.16 -4.39 -1.14
C THR A 128 -0.68 -4.69 -0.93
N ARG A 129 0.12 -3.70 -0.49
CA ARG A 129 1.53 -3.82 -0.09
C ARG A 129 2.50 -4.17 -1.22
N TRP A 130 2.13 -3.89 -2.47
CA TRP A 130 3.03 -3.94 -3.63
C TRP A 130 3.88 -2.68 -3.78
N LEU A 131 3.49 -1.61 -3.10
CA LEU A 131 4.18 -0.32 -3.06
C LEU A 131 4.19 0.22 -1.63
N SER A 132 5.32 0.67 -1.11
CA SER A 132 5.41 1.30 0.23
C SER A 132 5.86 2.76 0.12
N LEU A 133 5.30 3.65 0.93
CA LEU A 133 5.77 5.03 1.08
C LEU A 133 6.70 5.13 2.30
N VAL A 134 8.01 5.00 2.07
CA VAL A 134 8.99 4.86 3.15
C VAL A 134 9.37 6.20 3.76
N ARG A 135 9.39 7.27 2.97
CA ARG A 135 9.76 8.60 3.47
C ARG A 135 9.07 9.71 2.70
N ARG A 136 8.58 10.72 3.42
CA ARG A 136 8.20 12.01 2.84
C ARG A 136 9.33 12.98 3.13
N ARG A 137 10.13 13.33 2.12
CA ARG A 137 11.15 14.36 2.24
C ARG A 137 10.43 15.69 2.43
N ARG A 138 10.67 16.35 3.56
CA ARG A 138 10.17 17.71 3.83
C ARG A 138 11.33 18.69 3.88
N ASP A 139 11.06 19.93 3.49
CA ASP A 139 11.96 21.04 3.69
C ASP A 139 12.03 21.33 5.19
N PRO A 140 13.21 21.25 5.82
CA PRO A 140 13.36 21.46 7.26
C PRO A 140 13.03 22.90 7.69
N LYS A 141 13.11 23.89 6.78
CA LYS A 141 12.86 25.30 7.11
C LYS A 141 11.41 25.70 6.91
N THR A 142 10.77 25.19 5.86
CA THR A 142 9.41 25.60 5.48
C THR A 142 8.34 24.54 5.82
N GLY A 143 8.75 23.32 6.18
CA GLY A 143 7.86 22.18 6.42
C GLY A 143 7.21 21.62 5.15
N ARG A 144 7.47 22.20 3.96
CA ARG A 144 6.87 21.77 2.69
C ARG A 144 7.37 20.40 2.29
N ILE A 145 6.50 19.56 1.75
CA ILE A 145 6.90 18.25 1.21
C ILE A 145 7.68 18.48 -0.09
N LEU A 146 8.96 18.12 -0.09
CA LEU A 146 9.88 18.15 -1.22
C LEU A 146 9.77 16.93 -2.13
N GLY A 147 9.29 15.80 -1.60
CA GLY A 147 9.10 14.59 -2.39
C GLY A 147 8.74 13.38 -1.55
N ASN A 148 8.32 12.31 -2.23
CA ASN A 148 7.97 11.03 -1.62
C ASN A 148 8.93 9.96 -2.13
N LEU A 149 9.46 9.14 -1.22
CA LEU A 149 10.26 7.96 -1.54
C LEU A 149 9.35 6.74 -1.47
N TYR A 150 9.10 6.15 -2.63
CA TYR A 150 8.38 4.90 -2.74
C TYR A 150 9.34 3.74 -2.98
N VAL A 151 8.98 2.56 -2.47
CA VAL A 151 9.65 1.30 -2.76
C VAL A 151 8.63 0.38 -3.43
N LEU A 152 8.98 -0.11 -4.61
CA LEU A 152 8.20 -1.09 -5.37
C LEU A 152 8.68 -2.49 -5.02
N HIS A 153 7.75 -3.38 -4.66
CA HIS A 153 8.07 -4.74 -4.24
C HIS A 153 7.74 -5.76 -5.32
N ASP A 154 8.48 -6.85 -5.37
CA ASP A 154 8.26 -8.01 -6.24
C ASP A 154 7.29 -9.05 -5.63
N GLU A 155 7.02 -8.95 -4.34
CA GLU A 155 5.97 -9.67 -3.62
C GLU A 155 5.21 -8.70 -2.69
N PRO A 156 3.90 -8.87 -2.43
CA PRO A 156 3.24 -8.03 -1.45
C PRO A 156 3.83 -8.35 -0.08
N LEU A 157 4.25 -7.32 0.64
CA LEU A 157 4.75 -7.48 1.99
C LEU A 157 3.70 -8.11 2.90
N THR A 158 4.12 -8.68 4.02
CA THR A 158 3.22 -8.98 5.13
C THR A 158 2.67 -7.68 5.76
N PRO A 159 1.50 -7.72 6.41
CA PRO A 159 1.01 -6.59 7.19
C PRO A 159 2.05 -6.05 8.19
N PHE A 160 2.76 -6.92 8.92
CA PHE A 160 3.84 -6.53 9.83
C PHE A 160 4.95 -5.75 9.11
N GLU A 161 5.51 -6.28 8.02
CA GLU A 161 6.59 -5.62 7.26
C GLU A 161 6.16 -4.25 6.69
N ALA A 162 4.91 -4.14 6.22
CA ALA A 162 4.39 -2.88 5.71
C ALA A 162 4.31 -1.80 6.79
N MET A 163 3.97 -2.16 8.03
CA MET A 163 3.98 -1.22 9.17
C MET A 163 5.39 -0.78 9.55
N GLN A 164 6.38 -1.65 9.39
CA GLN A 164 7.79 -1.32 9.66
C GLN A 164 8.37 -0.36 8.61
N LEU A 165 7.94 -0.48 7.36
CA LEU A 165 8.45 0.32 6.25
C LEU A 165 7.69 1.62 6.01
N ASP A 166 6.37 1.63 6.19
CA ASP A 166 5.48 2.78 5.93
C ASP A 166 4.78 3.19 7.22
N ALA A 167 5.31 4.22 7.88
CA ALA A 167 4.80 4.72 9.16
C ALA A 167 3.34 5.22 9.10
N ASP A 168 2.83 5.55 7.91
CA ASP A 168 1.47 6.01 7.70
C ASP A 168 0.54 4.86 7.24
N TYR A 169 1.00 3.62 7.16
CA TYR A 169 0.23 2.50 6.59
C TYR A 169 -1.10 2.26 7.32
N LEU A 170 -1.10 2.25 8.66
CA LEU A 170 -2.34 2.09 9.44
C LEU A 170 -3.30 3.27 9.24
N ALA A 171 -2.78 4.48 9.07
CA ALA A 171 -3.60 5.65 8.76
C ALA A 171 -4.23 5.54 7.35
N LEU A 172 -3.48 5.01 6.37
CA LEU A 172 -3.98 4.71 5.04
C LEU A 172 -5.11 3.67 5.08
N VAL A 173 -4.92 2.58 5.83
CA VAL A 173 -5.96 1.54 6.00
C VAL A 173 -7.20 2.15 6.65
N SER A 174 -7.06 2.92 7.72
CA SER A 174 -8.20 3.59 8.37
C SER A 174 -8.95 4.53 7.42
N GLN A 175 -8.24 5.34 6.65
CA GLN A 175 -8.85 6.26 5.66
C GLN A 175 -9.55 5.52 4.53
N SER A 176 -9.03 4.36 4.12
CA SER A 176 -9.60 3.56 3.03
C SER A 176 -11.02 3.08 3.33
N LEU A 177 -11.34 2.83 4.61
CA LEU A 177 -12.66 2.36 5.06
C LEU A 177 -13.78 3.38 4.78
N GLY A 178 -13.44 4.68 4.78
CA GLY A 178 -14.36 5.79 4.49
C GLY A 178 -14.18 6.40 3.09
N HIS A 179 -13.37 5.80 2.23
CA HIS A 179 -13.00 6.39 0.93
C HIS A 179 -14.19 6.40 -0.04
N SER A 180 -14.35 7.44 -0.88
CA SER A 180 -15.48 7.55 -1.82
C SER A 180 -15.54 6.41 -2.85
N ALA A 181 -14.39 6.00 -3.38
CA ALA A 181 -14.29 4.89 -4.32
C ALA A 181 -14.50 3.52 -3.64
N LYS A 182 -15.53 2.77 -4.09
CA LYS A 182 -15.91 1.49 -3.49
C LYS A 182 -14.80 0.43 -3.53
N ALA A 183 -14.02 0.39 -4.60
CA ALA A 183 -12.90 -0.54 -4.73
C ALA A 183 -11.86 -0.35 -3.60
N VAL A 184 -11.57 0.90 -3.24
CA VAL A 184 -10.63 1.23 -2.15
C VAL A 184 -11.19 0.78 -0.80
N GLN A 185 -12.49 0.98 -0.54
CA GLN A 185 -13.13 0.50 0.69
C GLN A 185 -13.07 -1.02 0.82
N VAL A 186 -13.40 -1.75 -0.25
CA VAL A 186 -13.43 -3.22 -0.23
C VAL A 186 -12.04 -3.78 0.02
N VAL A 187 -11.03 -3.25 -0.67
CA VAL A 187 -9.64 -3.64 -0.43
C VAL A 187 -9.20 -3.24 0.97
N GLY A 188 -9.57 -2.06 1.45
CA GLY A 188 -9.30 -1.61 2.82
C GLY A 188 -9.83 -2.54 3.90
N LEU A 189 -11.08 -3.00 3.78
CA LEU A 189 -11.68 -3.98 4.69
C LEU A 189 -10.96 -5.33 4.64
N ASN A 190 -10.60 -5.80 3.44
CA ASN A 190 -9.85 -7.03 3.28
C ASN A 190 -8.45 -6.92 3.91
N THR A 191 -7.76 -5.80 3.69
CA THR A 191 -6.47 -5.50 4.32
C THR A 191 -6.57 -5.44 5.84
N LEU A 192 -7.66 -4.90 6.39
CA LEU A 192 -7.88 -4.88 7.84
C LEU A 192 -8.02 -6.30 8.41
N GLN A 193 -8.72 -7.18 7.70
CA GLN A 193 -8.82 -8.60 8.07
C GLN A 193 -7.45 -9.28 8.02
N GLU A 194 -6.67 -9.06 6.95
CA GLU A 194 -5.31 -9.61 6.85
C GLU A 194 -4.39 -9.13 7.97
N ILE A 195 -4.53 -7.87 8.41
CA ILE A 195 -3.80 -7.34 9.57
C ILE A 195 -4.19 -8.09 10.86
N ALA A 196 -5.47 -8.36 11.06
CA ALA A 196 -5.96 -9.08 12.23
C ALA A 196 -5.49 -10.55 12.25
N ASP A 197 -5.36 -11.15 11.07
CA ASP A 197 -4.94 -12.55 10.90
C ASP A 197 -3.41 -12.72 10.84
N ASP A 198 -2.62 -11.64 10.85
CA ASP A 198 -1.16 -11.70 10.77
C ASP A 198 -0.58 -12.35 12.04
N PRO A 199 0.16 -13.46 11.96
CA PRO A 199 0.73 -14.13 13.13
C PRO A 199 1.72 -13.29 13.93
N MET A 200 2.43 -12.35 13.28
CA MET A 200 3.39 -11.47 13.94
C MET A 200 2.72 -10.31 14.67
N LEU A 201 1.46 -10.02 14.32
CA LEU A 201 0.63 -9.03 15.00
C LEU A 201 -0.37 -9.67 15.97
N SER A 202 -0.69 -10.94 15.78
CA SER A 202 -1.55 -11.73 16.67
C SER A 202 -1.02 -11.71 18.10
N GLY A 203 -1.75 -11.05 19.01
CA GLY A 203 -1.36 -10.87 20.41
C GLY A 203 -0.64 -9.56 20.74
N ARG A 204 -0.30 -8.74 19.73
CA ARG A 204 0.12 -7.34 19.94
C ARG A 204 -1.07 -6.42 19.66
N THR A 205 -1.45 -5.60 20.62
CA THR A 205 -2.50 -4.61 20.40
C THR A 205 -1.98 -3.51 19.49
N LEU A 206 -2.65 -3.25 18.37
CA LEU A 206 -2.38 -2.08 17.54
C LEU A 206 -2.60 -0.81 18.38
N PRO A 207 -1.79 0.26 18.19
CA PRO A 207 -1.94 1.50 18.95
C PRO A 207 -3.37 2.05 18.81
N SER A 208 -4.01 2.31 19.94
CA SER A 208 -5.37 2.89 19.92
C SER A 208 -5.33 4.33 19.39
N ARG A 209 -6.48 4.84 18.90
CA ARG A 209 -6.59 6.24 18.47
C ARG A 209 -6.14 7.22 19.56
N LEU A 210 -6.47 6.92 20.82
CA LEU A 210 -6.05 7.71 21.98
C LEU A 210 -4.54 7.63 22.21
N GLN A 211 -3.92 6.47 22.05
CA GLN A 211 -2.48 6.29 22.18
C GLN A 211 -1.72 7.09 21.12
N VAL A 212 -2.17 7.04 19.88
CA VAL A 212 -1.61 7.85 18.78
C VAL A 212 -1.82 9.36 19.03
N LEU A 213 -2.94 9.76 19.62
CA LEU A 213 -3.17 11.16 20.01
C LEU A 213 -2.25 11.56 21.16
N ALA A 214 -2.09 10.71 22.17
CA ALA A 214 -1.21 10.94 23.31
C ALA A 214 0.25 11.08 22.88
N GLU A 215 0.74 10.22 21.99
CA GLU A 215 2.08 10.33 21.40
C GLU A 215 2.26 11.65 20.65
N ARG A 216 1.29 12.07 19.82
CA ARG A 216 1.36 13.38 19.15
C ARG A 216 1.35 14.55 20.12
N LEU A 217 0.56 14.48 21.18
CA LEU A 217 0.51 15.54 22.21
C LEU A 217 1.82 15.59 23.00
N ALA A 218 2.43 14.43 23.27
CA ALA A 218 3.75 14.32 23.88
C ALA A 218 4.85 14.90 22.96
N ASP A 219 4.84 14.54 21.68
CA ASP A 219 5.76 15.07 20.66
C ASP A 219 5.58 16.58 20.43
N GLN A 220 4.38 17.10 20.66
CA GLN A 220 4.06 18.53 20.61
C GLN A 220 4.46 19.30 21.88
N GLY A 221 5.09 18.63 22.86
CA GLY A 221 5.73 19.29 24.00
C GLY A 221 4.75 19.88 25.02
N ILE A 222 3.51 19.42 25.09
CA ILE A 222 2.53 19.92 26.08
C ILE A 222 2.97 19.55 27.52
N THR A 223 3.84 18.54 27.68
CA THR A 223 4.45 18.17 28.96
C THR A 223 5.70 18.97 29.30
N ALA A 224 6.17 19.87 28.42
CA ALA A 224 7.16 20.87 28.78
C ALA A 224 6.44 22.11 29.33
N THR A 225 5.73 21.93 30.44
CA THR A 225 5.50 23.06 31.35
C THR A 225 6.90 23.51 31.75
N GLN A 226 7.34 24.64 31.19
CA GLN A 226 8.36 25.46 31.84
C GLN A 226 7.76 25.85 33.19
N SER A 227 7.90 25.00 34.21
CA SER A 227 7.86 25.48 35.57
C SER A 227 9.07 26.39 35.68
N TYR A 228 8.82 27.70 35.76
CA TYR A 228 9.82 28.65 36.18
C TYR A 228 10.54 28.10 37.42
N PRO A 229 11.87 28.17 37.51
CA PRO A 229 12.56 27.83 38.74
C PRO A 229 12.17 28.89 39.77
N GLN A 230 11.18 28.58 40.58
CA GLN A 230 10.90 29.32 41.79
C GLN A 230 11.92 28.81 42.81
N GLU A 231 12.89 29.66 43.14
CA GLU A 231 13.83 29.41 44.23
C GLU A 231 13.04 29.10 45.50
N ASP A 232 13.53 28.12 46.28
CA ASP A 232 13.01 27.78 47.61
C ASP A 232 13.02 29.03 48.50
N ALA A 233 11.90 29.75 48.52
CA ALA A 233 11.65 30.79 49.49
C ALA A 233 11.49 30.08 50.84
N ILE A 234 12.53 30.19 51.65
CA ILE A 234 12.59 29.83 53.06
C ILE A 234 11.29 30.27 53.73
N HIS A 235 10.46 29.31 54.12
CA HIS A 235 9.23 29.55 54.87
C HIS A 235 9.59 29.94 56.30
N ASP A 236 9.79 31.23 56.55
CA ASP A 236 9.68 31.76 57.91
C ASP A 236 8.20 31.94 58.21
N SER A 237 7.65 30.97 58.94
CA SER A 237 6.25 30.97 59.38
C SER A 237 6.13 31.90 60.57
N GLU A 238 5.58 33.10 60.38
CA GLU A 238 4.98 33.86 61.48
C GLU A 238 3.46 33.81 61.36
N GLU A 239 2.84 33.16 62.35
CA GLU A 239 1.39 33.05 62.50
C GLU A 239 0.81 34.41 62.91
N GLY A 240 0.40 35.21 61.91
CA GLY A 240 -0.33 36.46 62.12
C GLY A 240 -1.78 36.20 62.57
N PRO A 241 -2.35 37.02 63.46
CA PRO A 241 -3.66 36.75 64.06
C PRO A 241 -4.79 36.81 63.03
N ALA A 242 -5.76 35.91 63.19
CA ALA A 242 -6.94 35.75 62.35
C ALA A 242 -7.76 37.06 62.22
N SER A 243 -7.58 37.76 61.09
CA SER A 243 -8.36 38.94 60.74
C SER A 243 -9.57 38.53 59.88
N LEU A 244 -10.76 38.67 60.45
CA LEU A 244 -12.05 38.48 59.79
C LEU A 244 -12.40 39.68 58.91
N LEU A 245 -12.18 39.62 57.60
CA LEU A 245 -12.80 40.52 56.61
C LEU A 245 -12.88 39.77 55.28
N ARG A 246 -13.93 39.77 54.46
CA ARG A 246 -15.33 40.24 54.49
C ARG A 246 -15.91 39.62 53.21
N ASN A 247 -16.98 38.83 53.31
CA ASN A 247 -17.54 38.07 52.19
C ASN A 247 -17.83 38.94 50.94
N GLY A 248 -17.44 38.45 49.77
CA GLY A 248 -18.11 38.73 48.50
C GLY A 248 -18.71 37.43 47.96
N GLU A 249 -19.99 37.45 47.57
CA GLU A 249 -20.79 36.26 47.26
C GLU A 249 -20.33 35.46 46.04
N ARG A 250 -20.62 34.15 46.07
CA ARG A 250 -20.47 33.21 44.94
C ARG A 250 -21.34 33.68 43.77
N PRO A 251 -20.80 33.84 42.55
CA PRO A 251 -21.64 33.84 41.36
C PRO A 251 -22.10 32.40 41.06
N SER A 252 -23.42 32.19 41.07
CA SER A 252 -24.05 30.97 40.56
C SER A 252 -23.89 30.91 39.04
N SER A 253 -23.40 29.78 38.53
CA SER A 253 -23.38 29.48 37.10
C SER A 253 -24.22 28.23 36.85
N GLU A 254 -25.54 28.44 36.85
CA GLU A 254 -26.47 27.55 36.15
C GLU A 254 -26.71 28.15 34.77
N SER A 255 -26.18 27.49 33.73
CA SER A 255 -26.59 27.73 32.35
C SER A 255 -26.46 26.41 31.60
N GLU A 256 -27.43 25.55 31.83
CA GLU A 256 -27.75 24.42 30.96
C GLU A 256 -28.72 24.94 29.88
N ALA A 257 -28.32 24.85 28.61
CA ALA A 257 -29.19 25.16 27.49
C ALA A 257 -30.09 23.96 27.18
N GLY A 258 -31.23 23.87 27.89
CA GLY A 258 -32.30 22.93 27.59
C GLY A 258 -33.15 23.37 26.38
N PRO A 259 -33.71 22.43 25.61
CA PRO A 259 -34.51 22.72 24.41
C PRO A 259 -35.88 23.31 24.77
N LYS A 260 -36.34 24.27 23.96
CA LYS A 260 -37.62 24.98 24.14
C LYS A 260 -38.82 24.11 23.70
N PRO A 261 -39.79 23.81 24.57
CA PRO A 261 -41.09 23.27 24.16
C PRO A 261 -42.10 24.39 23.85
N ALA A 262 -43.09 24.07 23.02
CA ALA A 262 -44.15 24.95 22.54
C ALA A 262 -45.21 25.26 23.61
N PRO A 263 -45.87 26.44 23.57
CA PRO A 263 -47.09 26.67 24.34
C PRO A 263 -48.34 26.35 23.51
N ASP A 264 -49.08 25.34 23.96
CA ASP A 264 -50.51 25.14 23.68
C ASP A 264 -51.36 26.01 24.62
N GLY A 265 -52.52 26.44 24.12
CA GLY A 265 -53.60 27.10 24.89
C GLY A 265 -54.62 27.68 23.91
N ALA A 266 -55.53 26.87 23.38
CA ALA A 266 -56.86 26.58 23.97
C ALA A 266 -57.78 27.81 24.04
N LEU A 267 -58.61 27.98 23.00
CA LEU A 267 -60.08 28.01 23.05
C LEU A 267 -60.62 27.55 21.69
#